data_AF-A0A655AHI7-F1
#
_entry.id   AF-A0A655AHI7-F1
#
_cell.length_a   1.000
_cell.length_b   1.000
_cell.length_c   1.000
_cell.angle_alpha   90.00
_cell.angle_beta   90.00
_cell.angle_gamma   90.00
#
_symmetry.space_group_name_H-M   'P 1'
#
loop_
_entity.id
_entity.type
_entity.pdbx_description
1 polymer ?
#
loop_
_entity_poly.entity_id
_entity_poly.type
_entity_poly.pdbx_seq_one_letter_code
_entity_poly.pdbx_strand_id
1 'polypeptide(L)'
;MRLVGASRWYTQLPFLVEAMLAATMGVGIAVAGLMVVRALFLENALNQFYQANLIAKVDYADILFITPWLLLLGVAMSGLTAYLTLRLYVRR
;
A
#
# COMPACT_ATOMS: atom_id res chain seq x y z
N MET A 1 -29.31 4.59 1.07
CA MET A 1 -29.14 5.92 0.43
C MET A 1 -29.90 6.08 -0.89
N ARG A 2 -30.24 5.02 -1.64
CA ARG A 2 -30.98 5.17 -2.91
C ARG A 2 -32.48 5.46 -2.77
N LEU A 3 -33.02 5.26 -1.57
CA LEU A 3 -34.42 5.62 -1.21
C LEU A 3 -34.68 7.14 -1.15
N VAL A 4 -33.62 7.96 -1.20
CA VAL A 4 -33.70 9.43 -1.09
C VAL A 4 -33.37 10.15 -2.40
N GLY A 5 -33.36 9.44 -3.54
CA GLY A 5 -33.07 10.02 -4.86
C GLY A 5 -31.59 10.28 -5.15
N ALA A 6 -30.67 9.84 -4.29
CA ALA A 6 -29.24 10.04 -4.48
C ALA A 6 -28.69 9.31 -5.73
N SER A 7 -27.85 10.00 -6.50
CA SER A 7 -27.18 9.44 -7.69
C SER A 7 -26.20 8.33 -7.31
N ARG A 8 -25.95 7.38 -8.22
CA ARG A 8 -25.05 6.23 -7.97
C ARG A 8 -23.65 6.64 -7.53
N TRP A 9 -23.14 7.74 -8.09
CA TRP A 9 -21.84 8.32 -7.73
C TRP A 9 -21.79 8.76 -6.26
N TYR A 10 -22.84 9.39 -5.77
CA TYR A 10 -22.90 9.87 -4.38
C TYR A 10 -22.87 8.72 -3.37
N THR A 11 -23.38 7.55 -3.76
CA THR A 11 -23.38 6.36 -2.89
C THR A 11 -22.10 5.52 -2.99
N GLN A 12 -21.35 5.61 -4.09
CA GLN A 12 -20.19 4.76 -4.38
C GLN A 12 -18.84 5.43 -4.07
N LEU A 13 -18.75 6.75 -4.26
CA LEU A 13 -17.56 7.53 -3.94
C LEU A 13 -17.06 7.40 -2.49
N PRO A 14 -17.90 7.42 -1.44
CA PRO A 14 -17.39 7.33 -0.07
C PRO A 14 -16.67 6.00 0.18
N PHE A 15 -17.19 4.88 -0.32
CA PHE A 15 -16.57 3.56 -0.18
C PHE A 15 -15.23 3.46 -0.94
N LEU A 16 -15.16 4.05 -2.13
CA LEU A 16 -13.92 4.13 -2.90
C LEU A 16 -12.84 4.90 -2.13
N VAL A 17 -13.21 6.05 -1.56
CA VAL A 17 -12.30 6.91 -0.79
C VAL A 17 -11.85 6.21 0.49
N GLU A 18 -12.75 5.55 1.22
CA GLU A 18 -12.41 4.74 2.40
C GLU A 18 -11.39 3.65 2.07
N ALA A 19 -11.59 2.92 0.96
CA ALA A 19 -10.66 1.88 0.53
C ALA A 19 -9.27 2.44 0.17
N MET A 20 -9.22 3.57 -0.53
CA MET A 20 -7.96 4.24 -0.86
C MET A 20 -7.24 4.76 0.40
N LEU A 21 -7.99 5.26 1.38
CA LEU A 21 -7.45 5.74 2.66
C LEU A 21 -6.89 4.59 3.50
N ALA A 22 -7.61 3.47 3.57
CA ALA A 22 -7.13 2.24 4.21
C ALA A 22 -5.85 1.72 3.56
N ALA A 23 -5.77 1.73 2.22
CA ALA A 23 -4.56 1.34 1.50
C ALA A 23 -3.38 2.28 1.79
N THR A 24 -3.64 3.59 1.87
CA THR A 24 -2.61 4.58 2.23
C THR A 24 -2.03 4.32 3.62
N MET A 25 -2.89 4.00 4.60
CA MET A 25 -2.43 3.60 5.94
C MET A 25 -1.62 2.30 5.90
N GLY A 26 -2.06 1.31 5.11
CA GLY A 26 -1.34 0.06 4.90
C GLY A 26 0.07 0.26 4.32
N VAL A 27 0.23 1.19 3.39
CA VAL A 27 1.55 1.58 2.86
C VAL A 27 2.43 2.16 3.96
N GLY A 28 1.88 3.02 4.83
CA GLY A 28 2.61 3.55 5.98
C GLY A 28 3.11 2.45 6.91
N ILE A 29 2.25 1.47 7.21
CA ILE A 29 2.63 0.30 8.02
C ILE A 29 3.70 -0.55 7.32
N ALA A 30 3.59 -0.76 6.00
CA ALA A 30 4.57 -1.52 5.23
C ALA A 30 5.96 -0.86 5.24
N VAL A 31 6.02 0.46 5.06
CA VAL A 31 7.27 1.24 5.11
C VAL A 31 7.89 1.19 6.50
N ALA A 32 7.08 1.35 7.56
CA ALA A 32 7.56 1.20 8.94
C ALA A 32 8.08 -0.22 9.21
N GLY A 33 7.36 -1.24 8.73
CA GLY A 33 7.77 -2.64 8.83
C GLY A 33 9.09 -2.92 8.13
N LEU A 34 9.29 -2.39 6.91
CA LEU A 34 10.55 -2.51 6.17
C LEU A 34 11.72 -1.92 6.95
N MET A 35 11.54 -0.74 7.58
CA MET A 35 12.57 -0.12 8.40
C MET A 35 12.92 -0.96 9.63
N VAL A 36 11.92 -1.48 10.34
CA VAL A 36 12.10 -2.31 11.54
C VAL A 36 12.78 -3.64 11.20
N VAL A 37 12.32 -4.33 10.15
CA VAL A 37 12.89 -5.61 9.72
C VAL A 37 14.34 -5.43 9.25
N ARG A 38 14.64 -4.36 8.51
CA ARG A 38 16.02 -4.01 8.16
C ARG A 38 16.90 -3.89 9.39
N ALA A 39 16.50 -3.06 10.35
CA ALA A 39 17.31 -2.74 11.53
C ALA A 39 17.50 -3.94 12.48
N LEU A 40 16.46 -4.75 12.70
CA LEU A 40 16.51 -5.83 13.69
C LEU A 40 17.04 -7.15 13.12
N PHE A 41 16.71 -7.47 11.87
CA PHE A 41 17.00 -8.78 11.27
C PHE A 41 18.11 -8.71 10.22
N LEU A 42 18.04 -7.78 9.26
CA LEU A 42 18.99 -7.78 8.15
C LEU A 42 20.39 -7.33 8.57
N GLU A 43 20.55 -6.34 9.45
CA GLU A 43 21.89 -5.94 9.92
C GLU A 43 22.59 -7.10 10.62
N ASN A 44 21.91 -7.79 11.55
CA ASN A 44 22.51 -8.89 12.30
C ASN A 44 22.80 -10.12 11.43
N ALA A 45 21.89 -10.49 10.52
CA ALA A 45 22.03 -11.71 9.71
C ALA A 45 22.93 -11.54 8.49
N LEU A 46 23.00 -10.34 7.89
CA LEU A 46 23.73 -10.09 6.64
C LEU A 46 25.06 -9.38 6.84
N ASN A 47 25.42 -8.94 8.06
CA ASN A 47 26.72 -8.32 8.33
C ASN A 47 27.90 -9.16 7.83
N GLN A 48 27.83 -10.49 7.98
CA GLN A 48 28.88 -11.41 7.53
C GLN A 48 28.93 -11.56 5.99
N PHE A 49 27.79 -11.47 5.30
CA PHE A 49 27.69 -11.54 3.84
C PHE A 49 28.01 -10.20 3.15
N TYR A 50 27.69 -9.08 3.81
CA TYR A 50 28.07 -7.74 3.36
C TYR A 50 29.57 -7.50 3.43
N GLN A 51 30.26 -8.01 4.46
CA GLN A 51 31.73 -7.95 4.53
C GLN A 51 32.40 -8.80 3.43
N ALA A 52 31.74 -9.87 2.99
CA ALA A 52 32.20 -10.71 1.89
C ALA A 52 31.87 -10.16 0.48
N ASN A 53 31.25 -8.97 0.36
CA ASN A 53 30.81 -8.36 -0.92
C ASN A 53 29.90 -9.24 -1.81
N LEU A 54 29.24 -10.25 -1.23
CA LEU A 54 28.41 -11.18 -2.00
C LEU A 54 26.99 -10.64 -2.28
N ILE A 55 26.55 -9.60 -1.56
CA ILE A 55 25.17 -9.08 -1.61
C ILE A 55 25.19 -7.54 -1.54
N ALA A 56 24.39 -6.88 -2.38
CA ALA A 56 24.21 -5.43 -2.37
C ALA A 56 23.54 -4.96 -1.06
N LYS A 57 24.12 -3.96 -0.39
CA LYS A 57 23.54 -3.37 0.82
C LYS A 57 22.24 -2.65 0.48
N VAL A 58 21.16 -3.03 1.15
CA VAL A 58 19.90 -2.30 1.12
C VAL A 58 19.99 -1.13 2.10
N ASP A 59 20.02 0.09 1.57
CA ASP A 59 20.13 1.30 2.36
C ASP A 59 18.76 1.95 2.63
N TYR A 60 18.71 2.90 3.56
CA TYR A 60 17.49 3.67 3.82
C TYR A 60 17.04 4.48 2.60
N ALA A 61 18.00 4.88 1.74
CA ALA A 61 17.71 5.55 0.47
C ALA A 61 16.88 4.66 -0.48
N ASP A 62 17.14 3.35 -0.51
CA ASP A 62 16.41 2.41 -1.37
C ASP A 62 14.95 2.28 -0.92
N ILE A 63 14.73 2.24 0.40
CA ILE A 63 13.38 2.21 0.99
C ILE A 63 12.61 3.48 0.62
N LEU A 64 13.24 4.65 0.76
CA LEU A 64 12.63 5.93 0.38
C LEU A 64 12.35 6.01 -1.13
N PHE A 65 13.22 5.44 -1.97
CA PHE A 65 13.03 5.42 -3.42
C PHE A 65 11.84 4.53 -3.85
N ILE A 66 11.64 3.41 -3.16
CA ILE A 66 10.52 2.48 -3.42
C ILE A 66 9.19 2.98 -2.84
N THR A 67 9.23 3.79 -1.79
CA THR A 67 8.03 4.25 -1.08
C THR A 67 6.97 4.94 -1.99
N PRO A 68 7.33 5.88 -2.90
CA PRO A 68 6.39 6.47 -3.83
C PRO A 68 5.69 5.44 -4.75
N TRP A 69 6.43 4.43 -5.20
CA TRP A 69 5.89 3.37 -6.04
C TRP A 69 4.95 2.45 -5.26
N LEU A 70 5.29 2.11 -4.02
CA LEU A 70 4.39 1.37 -3.12
C LEU A 70 3.09 2.14 -2.87
N LEU A 71 3.19 3.45 -2.65
CA LEU A 71 2.02 4.29 -2.45
C LEU A 71 1.15 4.32 -3.70
N LEU A 72 1.74 4.59 -4.87
CA LEU A 72 1.03 4.64 -6.14
C LEU A 72 0.33 3.32 -6.43
N LEU A 73 1.05 2.20 -6.37
CA LEU A 73 0.51 0.88 -6.66
C LEU A 73 -0.54 0.45 -5.63
N GLY A 74 -0.29 0.68 -4.33
CA GLY A 74 -1.21 0.31 -3.27
C GLY A 74 -2.54 1.05 -3.37
N VAL A 75 -2.48 2.38 -3.56
CA VAL A 75 -3.69 3.21 -3.73
C VAL A 75 -4.40 2.89 -5.04
N ALA A 76 -3.67 2.72 -6.15
CA ALA A 76 -4.26 2.38 -7.44
C ALA A 76 -4.96 1.02 -7.42
N MET A 77 -4.33 -0.01 -6.86
CA MET A 77 -4.92 -1.34 -6.73
C MET A 77 -6.15 -1.35 -5.83
N SER A 78 -6.10 -0.64 -4.70
CA SER A 78 -7.25 -0.51 -3.81
C SER A 78 -8.41 0.20 -4.50
N GLY A 79 -8.14 1.33 -5.18
CA GLY A 79 -9.14 2.06 -5.95
C GLY A 79 -9.76 1.21 -7.07
N LEU A 80 -8.93 0.49 -7.82
CA LEU A 80 -9.40 -0.43 -8.87
C LEU A 80 -10.28 -1.54 -8.30
N THR A 81 -9.85 -2.16 -7.20
CA THR A 81 -10.57 -3.26 -6.54
C THR A 81 -11.90 -2.78 -5.97
N ALA A 82 -11.92 -1.63 -5.28
CA ALA A 82 -13.14 -1.02 -4.75
C ALA A 82 -14.10 -0.63 -5.88
N TYR A 83 -13.61 -0.05 -6.97
CA TYR A 83 -14.44 0.28 -8.14
C TYR A 83 -15.05 -0.97 -8.79
N LEU A 84 -14.24 -2.01 -9.00
CA LEU A 84 -14.69 -3.27 -9.60
C LEU A 84 -15.72 -3.98 -8.71
N THR A 85 -15.48 -4.08 -7.40
CA THR A 85 -16.41 -4.70 -6.46
C THR A 85 -17.75 -3.96 -6.41
N LEU A 86 -17.72 -2.62 -6.35
CA LEU A 86 -18.93 -1.80 -6.42
C LEU A 86 -19.69 -2.02 -7.74
N ARG A 87 -19.01 -2.15 -8.88
CA ARG A 87 -19.65 -2.34 -10.18
C ARG A 87 -20.22 -3.75 -10.37
N LEU A 88 -19.61 -4.76 -9.76
CA LEU A 88 -20.06 -6.15 -9.82
C LEU A 88 -21.21 -6.43 -8.85
N TYR A 89 -21.11 -5.96 -7.60
CA TYR A 89 -22.06 -6.27 -6.53
C TYR A 89 -23.20 -5.26 -6.42
N VAL A 90 -22.98 -3.98 -6.71
CA VAL A 90 -24.07 -2.98 -6.74
C VAL A 90 -24.74 -3.02 -8.12
N ARG A 91 -25.22 -4.21 -8.50
CA ARG A 91 -26.11 -4.43 -9.64
C ARG A 91 -27.55 -4.54 -9.13
N ARG A 92 -28.14 -3.40 -8.81
CA ARG A 92 -29.57 -3.02 -8.97
C ARG A 92 -29.84 -1.79 -8.16
#